data_AF-A0A9D1KNS3-F1
#
_entry.id   AF-A0A9D1KNS3-F1
#
_cell.length_a   1.000
_cell.length_b   1.000
_cell.length_c   1.000
_cell.angle_alpha   90.00
_cell.angle_beta   90.00
_cell.angle_gamma   90.00
#
_symmetry.space_group_name_H-M   'P 1'
#
loop_
_entity.id
_entity.type
_entity.pdbx_description
1 polymer ?
#
loop_
_entity_poly.entity_id
_entity_poly.type
_entity_poly.pdbx_seq_one_letter_code
_entity_poly.pdbx_strand_id
1 'polypeptide(L)'
;MPSLHLGFTPSVPAGLADELAQLRTELEVPEAFGPAVLAAAEDAAGRSLTERVDRTDLALSTIDPEGAQDLDQAMALERDGSGFVVWYAIADVAAFVTAGDPIDVEARRRGQTLYAPDRRTPLHPPVLSEQAASLLADQVRPAHLWRIGLDAEGQLGQVSVERAMVRSREQLTYVEAQRRIDDGSASDGLALLKEIGQLREQVEVSRGGISLNLPE
;
A
#
# COMPACT_ATOMS: atom_id res chain seq x y z
N MET A 1 -5.29 5.57 10.57
CA MET A 1 -6.63 5.91 11.10
C MET A 1 -7.33 4.60 11.38
N PRO A 2 -8.01 4.41 12.53
CA PRO A 2 -8.75 3.17 12.75
C PRO A 2 -9.89 3.12 11.72
N SER A 3 -9.87 2.13 10.84
CA SER A 3 -11.04 1.81 10.04
C SER A 3 -12.19 1.62 11.00
N LEU A 4 -13.27 2.39 10.82
CA LEU A 4 -14.56 2.01 11.40
C LEU A 4 -14.88 0.64 10.83
N HIS A 5 -14.59 -0.42 11.60
CA HIS A 5 -15.25 -1.68 11.40
C HIS A 5 -16.73 -1.38 11.60
N LEU A 6 -17.44 -1.14 10.49
CA LEU A 6 -18.86 -1.35 10.39
C LEU A 6 -19.09 -2.85 10.63
N GLY A 7 -18.98 -3.25 11.89
CA GLY A 7 -19.47 -4.52 12.35
C GLY A 7 -20.97 -4.46 12.20
N PHE A 8 -21.49 -5.17 11.21
CA PHE A 8 -22.93 -5.36 11.07
C PHE A 8 -23.46 -5.85 12.42
N THR A 9 -24.23 -5.00 13.11
CA THR A 9 -25.10 -5.43 14.20
C THR A 9 -26.04 -6.52 13.66
N PRO A 10 -26.49 -7.47 14.49
CA PRO A 10 -27.05 -8.75 14.05
C PRO A 10 -28.46 -8.58 13.49
N SER A 11 -28.56 -8.03 12.29
CA SER A 11 -29.55 -8.28 11.25
C SER A 11 -29.32 -7.21 10.18
N VAL A 12 -28.60 -7.57 9.13
CA VAL A 12 -28.66 -6.85 7.86
C VAL A 12 -30.15 -6.69 7.52
N PRO A 13 -30.67 -5.47 7.32
CA PRO A 13 -32.06 -5.28 6.94
C PRO A 13 -32.38 -6.15 5.73
N ALA A 14 -33.49 -6.89 5.78
CA ALA A 14 -33.92 -7.70 4.64
C ALA A 14 -34.07 -6.79 3.42
N GLY A 15 -33.25 -7.01 2.38
CA GLY A 15 -33.20 -6.19 1.16
C GLY A 15 -31.92 -5.38 0.97
N LEU A 16 -31.10 -5.12 2.01
CA LEU A 16 -29.88 -4.29 1.86
C LEU A 16 -28.88 -4.92 0.88
N ALA A 17 -28.73 -6.24 0.88
CA ALA A 17 -27.85 -6.93 -0.06
C ALA A 17 -28.31 -6.76 -1.53
N ASP A 18 -29.62 -6.76 -1.75
CA ASP A 18 -30.23 -6.57 -3.07
C ASP A 18 -30.08 -5.11 -3.53
N GLU A 19 -30.31 -4.15 -2.64
CA GLU A 19 -30.09 -2.72 -2.90
C GLU A 19 -28.63 -2.41 -3.25
N LEU A 20 -27.67 -2.98 -2.49
CA LEU A 20 -26.24 -2.84 -2.80
C LEU A 20 -25.89 -3.49 -4.14
N ALA A 21 -26.53 -4.61 -4.50
CA ALA A 21 -26.34 -5.25 -5.80
C ALA A 21 -26.90 -4.42 -6.97
N GLN A 22 -28.08 -3.82 -6.77
CA GLN A 22 -28.67 -2.90 -7.73
C GLN A 22 -27.77 -1.67 -7.92
N LEU A 23 -27.32 -1.04 -6.82
CA LEU A 23 -26.44 0.13 -6.88
C LEU A 23 -25.14 -0.17 -7.64
N ARG A 24 -24.55 -1.35 -7.43
CA ARG A 24 -23.37 -1.78 -8.19
C ARG A 24 -23.65 -1.90 -9.70
N THR A 25 -24.85 -2.33 -10.07
CA THR A 25 -25.25 -2.41 -11.48
C THR A 25 -25.43 -1.02 -12.07
N GLU A 26 -26.11 -0.12 -11.35
CA GLU A 26 -26.32 1.27 -11.76
C GLU A 26 -25.02 2.06 -11.89
N LEU A 27 -24.06 1.82 -11.00
CA LEU A 27 -22.72 2.43 -11.02
C LEU A 27 -21.73 1.69 -11.94
N GLU A 28 -22.19 0.70 -12.70
CA GLU A 28 -21.39 -0.09 -13.64
C GLU A 28 -20.12 -0.71 -13.00
N VAL A 29 -20.24 -1.12 -11.73
CA VAL A 29 -19.14 -1.72 -10.98
C VAL A 29 -18.73 -3.03 -11.66
N PRO A 30 -17.45 -3.18 -12.05
CA PRO A 30 -16.96 -4.37 -12.72
C PRO A 30 -17.28 -5.67 -11.97
N GLU A 31 -17.72 -6.68 -12.73
CA GLU A 31 -17.93 -8.03 -12.21
C GLU A 31 -16.61 -8.77 -11.95
N ALA A 32 -16.67 -10.10 -11.78
CA ALA A 32 -15.49 -10.95 -11.63
C ALA A 32 -14.56 -10.86 -12.86
N PHE A 33 -13.28 -11.14 -12.64
CA PHE A 33 -12.30 -11.22 -13.72
C PHE A 33 -12.64 -12.36 -14.69
N GLY A 34 -12.54 -12.10 -15.99
CA GLY A 34 -12.74 -13.13 -17.00
C GLY A 34 -11.64 -14.20 -16.98
N PRO A 35 -11.90 -15.43 -17.49
CA PRO A 35 -10.93 -16.54 -17.45
C PRO A 35 -9.58 -16.23 -18.10
N ALA A 36 -9.57 -15.45 -19.19
CA ALA A 36 -8.34 -15.04 -19.87
C ALA A 36 -7.47 -14.12 -19.00
N VAL A 37 -8.10 -13.26 -18.19
CA VAL A 37 -7.40 -12.36 -17.26
C VAL A 37 -6.82 -13.14 -16.09
N LEU A 38 -7.59 -14.08 -15.53
CA LEU A 38 -7.13 -14.93 -14.44
C LEU A 38 -5.95 -15.81 -14.87
N ALA A 39 -6.03 -16.45 -16.03
CA ALA A 39 -4.93 -17.25 -16.57
C ALA A 39 -3.67 -16.42 -16.84
N ALA A 40 -3.82 -15.21 -17.41
CA ALA A 40 -2.70 -14.31 -17.62
C ALA A 40 -2.06 -13.86 -16.30
N ALA A 41 -2.87 -13.61 -15.26
CA ALA A 41 -2.39 -13.20 -13.95
C ALA A 41 -1.66 -14.32 -13.21
N GLU A 42 -2.15 -15.56 -13.29
CA GLU A 42 -1.44 -16.72 -12.74
C GLU A 42 -0.08 -16.94 -13.43
N ASP A 43 -0.03 -16.84 -14.76
CA ASP A 43 1.22 -16.91 -15.51
C ASP A 43 2.19 -15.79 -15.09
N ALA A 44 1.69 -14.55 -15.03
CA ALA A 44 2.49 -13.40 -14.63
C ALA A 44 3.05 -13.53 -13.20
N ALA A 45 2.24 -14.00 -12.25
CA ALA A 45 2.65 -14.22 -10.86
C ALA A 45 3.81 -15.22 -10.73
N GLY A 46 3.92 -16.19 -11.65
CA GLY A 46 4.98 -17.19 -11.67
C GLY A 46 6.28 -16.74 -12.34
N ARG A 47 6.32 -15.54 -12.94
CA ARG A 47 7.50 -15.07 -13.69
C ARG A 47 8.65 -14.73 -12.74
N SER A 48 9.85 -15.18 -13.11
CA SER A 48 11.06 -14.70 -12.45
C SER A 48 11.36 -13.28 -12.92
N LEU A 49 11.39 -12.34 -11.97
CA LEU A 49 11.71 -10.95 -12.25
C LEU A 49 13.23 -10.76 -12.15
N THR A 50 13.88 -10.65 -13.31
CA THR A 50 15.31 -10.31 -13.41
C THR A 50 15.51 -8.79 -13.42
N GLU A 51 16.76 -8.32 -13.33
CA GLU A 51 17.13 -6.89 -13.48
C GLU A 51 16.69 -5.95 -12.35
N ARG A 52 16.73 -6.41 -11.09
CA ARG A 52 16.45 -5.58 -9.91
C ARG A 52 17.60 -5.66 -8.93
N VAL A 53 17.92 -4.52 -8.30
CA VAL A 53 18.93 -4.48 -7.23
C VAL A 53 18.39 -5.22 -6.02
N ASP A 54 19.19 -6.07 -5.40
CA ASP A 54 18.81 -6.71 -4.13
C ASP A 54 18.93 -5.69 -2.99
N ARG A 55 17.80 -5.36 -2.38
CA ARG A 55 17.69 -4.50 -1.20
C ARG A 55 16.93 -5.19 -0.07
N THR A 56 17.04 -6.52 0.00
CA THR A 56 16.49 -7.31 1.10
C THR A 56 17.21 -7.05 2.42
N ASP A 57 18.32 -6.31 2.42
CA ASP A 57 19.03 -5.83 3.61
C ASP A 57 18.22 -4.81 4.42
N LEU A 58 17.35 -4.03 3.77
CA LEU A 58 16.56 -3.00 4.43
C LEU A 58 15.53 -3.60 5.41
N ALA A 59 15.43 -2.97 6.59
CA ALA A 59 14.44 -3.31 7.61
C ALA A 59 13.09 -2.62 7.35
N LEU A 60 12.51 -2.87 6.17
CA LEU A 60 11.22 -2.30 5.78
C LEU A 60 10.09 -2.87 6.63
N SER A 61 9.10 -2.04 6.93
CA SER A 61 7.82 -2.49 7.52
C SER A 61 6.65 -1.84 6.80
N THR A 62 5.51 -2.54 6.73
CA THR A 62 4.24 -1.94 6.28
C THR A 62 3.42 -1.48 7.49
N ILE A 63 2.54 -0.51 7.28
CA ILE A 63 1.60 -0.02 8.30
C ILE A 63 0.24 0.21 7.64
N ASP A 64 -0.72 -0.67 7.93
CA ASP A 64 -1.97 -0.77 7.18
C ASP A 64 -3.17 -1.01 8.12
N PRO A 65 -4.43 -0.99 7.62
CA PRO A 65 -5.58 -1.47 8.39
C PRO A 65 -5.46 -2.95 8.78
N GLU A 66 -6.16 -3.33 9.85
CA GLU A 66 -6.22 -4.73 10.29
C GLU A 66 -6.81 -5.62 9.18
N GLY A 67 -6.12 -6.73 8.88
CA GLY A 67 -6.53 -7.68 7.86
C GLY A 67 -6.20 -7.30 6.41
N ALA A 68 -5.49 -6.19 6.16
CA ALA A 68 -5.06 -5.82 4.82
C ALA A 68 -4.16 -6.89 4.18
N GLN A 69 -4.35 -7.13 2.87
CA GLN A 69 -3.56 -8.09 2.08
C GLN A 69 -2.94 -7.48 0.82
N ASP A 70 -3.49 -6.37 0.33
CA ASP A 70 -2.99 -5.56 -0.78
C ASP A 70 -2.01 -4.49 -0.27
N LEU A 71 -0.93 -4.94 0.35
CA LEU A 71 0.09 -4.04 0.91
C LEU A 71 0.94 -3.40 -0.19
N ASP A 72 0.63 -2.15 -0.53
CA ASP A 72 1.26 -1.42 -1.65
C ASP A 72 2.56 -0.72 -1.27
N GLN A 73 2.80 -0.48 0.02
CA GLN A 73 3.88 0.37 0.49
C GLN A 73 4.56 -0.16 1.76
N ALA A 74 5.88 -0.02 1.82
CA ALA A 74 6.68 -0.34 3.00
C ALA A 74 7.76 0.73 3.18
N MET A 75 8.17 0.97 4.43
CA MET A 75 9.17 2.00 4.73
C MET A 75 10.21 1.55 5.74
N ALA A 76 11.42 2.10 5.62
CA ALA A 76 12.47 2.06 6.63
C ALA A 76 13.02 3.48 6.80
N LEU A 77 13.14 3.91 8.05
CA LEU A 77 13.57 5.26 8.41
C LEU A 77 14.90 5.17 9.16
N GLU A 78 15.85 6.02 8.78
CA GLU A 78 17.20 6.02 9.33
C GLU A 78 17.63 7.46 9.64
N ARG A 79 18.46 7.64 10.67
CA ARG A 79 19.17 8.92 10.87
C ARG A 79 20.34 9.01 9.91
N ASP A 80 20.57 10.21 9.37
CA ASP A 80 21.71 10.51 8.49
C ASP A 80 22.34 11.84 8.92
N GLY A 81 23.33 11.75 9.81
CA GLY A 81 23.89 12.92 10.50
C GLY A 81 22.84 13.63 11.35
N SER A 82 22.57 14.90 11.03
CA SER A 82 21.49 15.68 11.66
C SER A 82 20.14 15.50 11.00
N GLY A 83 20.09 14.88 9.82
CA GLY A 83 18.88 14.65 9.04
C GLY A 83 18.45 13.18 9.04
N PHE A 84 17.75 12.78 7.98
CA PHE A 84 17.13 11.47 7.86
C PHE A 84 17.21 10.92 6.44
N VAL A 85 17.12 9.60 6.33
CA VAL A 85 16.84 8.92 5.08
C VAL A 85 15.54 8.13 5.25
N VAL A 86 14.62 8.35 4.32
CA VAL A 86 13.39 7.58 4.18
C VAL A 86 13.57 6.66 2.98
N TRP A 87 13.67 5.36 3.26
CA TRP A 87 13.50 4.33 2.25
C TRP A 87 12.00 4.04 2.13
N TYR A 88 11.46 4.21 0.93
CA TYR A 88 10.04 4.02 0.65
C TYR A 88 9.86 3.08 -0.54
N ALA A 89 9.44 1.86 -0.26
CA ALA A 89 9.19 0.84 -1.27
C ALA A 89 7.71 0.89 -1.69
N ILE A 90 7.46 1.01 -3.00
CA ILE A 90 6.13 0.92 -3.60
C ILE A 90 6.08 -0.37 -4.42
N ALA A 91 5.05 -1.20 -4.23
CA ALA A 91 4.88 -2.46 -4.94
C ALA A 91 4.96 -2.27 -6.47
N ASP A 92 5.80 -3.04 -7.15
CA ASP A 92 6.00 -2.96 -8.60
C ASP A 92 4.98 -3.86 -9.32
N VAL A 93 3.70 -3.49 -9.25
CA VAL A 93 2.60 -4.22 -9.93
C VAL A 93 2.81 -4.25 -11.45
N ALA A 94 3.41 -3.18 -12.00
CA ALA A 94 3.73 -3.07 -13.41
C ALA A 94 4.72 -4.14 -13.89
N ALA A 95 5.52 -4.75 -12.99
CA ALA A 95 6.37 -5.89 -13.32
C ALA A 95 5.59 -7.10 -13.85
N PHE A 96 4.30 -7.21 -13.51
CA PHE A 96 3.44 -8.33 -13.86
C PHE A 96 2.50 -8.03 -15.04
N VAL A 97 2.53 -6.79 -15.56
CA VAL A 97 1.58 -6.32 -16.58
C VAL A 97 2.34 -5.98 -17.85
N THR A 98 1.94 -6.56 -18.98
CA THR A 98 2.47 -6.23 -20.31
C THR A 98 1.45 -5.42 -21.09
N ALA A 99 1.89 -4.33 -21.72
CA ALA A 99 1.00 -3.49 -22.52
C ALA A 99 0.25 -4.30 -23.58
N GLY A 100 -1.07 -4.18 -23.59
CA GLY A 100 -1.98 -4.90 -24.49
C GLY A 100 -2.34 -6.33 -24.07
N ASP A 101 -1.78 -6.85 -22.96
CA ASP A 101 -2.16 -8.15 -22.44
C ASP A 101 -3.57 -8.12 -21.78
N PRO A 102 -4.17 -9.29 -21.45
CA PRO A 102 -5.49 -9.34 -20.83
C PRO A 102 -5.59 -8.58 -19.49
N ILE A 103 -4.51 -8.51 -18.71
CA ILE A 103 -4.46 -7.84 -17.41
C ILE A 103 -4.52 -6.33 -17.61
N ASP A 104 -3.70 -5.80 -18.53
CA ASP A 104 -3.66 -4.38 -18.90
C ASP A 104 -5.02 -3.91 -19.45
N VAL A 105 -5.61 -4.66 -20.38
CA VAL A 105 -6.92 -4.32 -20.96
C VAL A 105 -8.00 -4.26 -19.88
N GLU A 106 -8.02 -5.22 -18.96
CA GLU A 106 -9.00 -5.27 -17.87
C GLU A 106 -8.74 -4.20 -16.81
N ALA A 107 -7.48 -3.93 -16.45
CA ALA A 107 -7.11 -2.88 -15.52
C ALA A 107 -7.51 -1.50 -16.07
N ARG A 108 -7.30 -1.24 -17.36
CA ARG A 108 -7.77 -0.02 -18.04
C ARG A 108 -9.29 0.11 -18.05
N ARG A 109 -10.03 -1.00 -18.16
CA ARG A 109 -11.50 -1.01 -18.06
C ARG A 109 -11.99 -0.71 -16.65
N ARG A 110 -11.31 -1.24 -15.62
CA ARG A 110 -11.66 -1.04 -14.20
C ARG A 110 -11.27 0.33 -13.68
N GLY A 111 -10.11 0.86 -14.08
CA GLY A 111 -9.57 2.17 -13.72
C GLY A 111 -9.07 2.29 -12.28
N GLN A 112 -9.80 1.72 -11.31
CA GLN A 112 -9.48 1.78 -9.89
C GLN A 112 -10.02 0.56 -9.13
N THR A 113 -9.55 0.40 -7.89
CA THR A 113 -10.23 -0.45 -6.90
C THR A 113 -11.43 0.32 -6.33
N LEU A 114 -12.58 -0.35 -6.23
CA LEU A 114 -13.80 0.21 -5.65
C LEU A 114 -14.09 -0.45 -4.30
N TYR A 115 -14.33 0.36 -3.27
CA TYR A 115 -14.63 -0.09 -1.92
C TYR A 115 -16.11 0.17 -1.63
N ALA A 116 -16.89 -0.90 -1.44
CA ALA A 116 -18.28 -0.84 -0.98
C ALA A 116 -18.36 -1.32 0.48
N PRO A 117 -19.44 -0.98 1.22
CA PRO A 117 -19.60 -1.40 2.62
C PRO A 117 -19.55 -2.91 2.85
N ASP A 118 -19.96 -3.71 1.85
CA ASP A 118 -20.04 -5.17 1.92
C ASP A 118 -18.89 -5.90 1.21
N ARG A 119 -18.20 -5.25 0.25
CA ARG A 119 -17.09 -5.87 -0.49
C ARG A 119 -16.17 -4.87 -1.19
N ARG A 120 -14.96 -5.34 -1.51
CA ARG A 120 -14.03 -4.68 -2.43
C ARG A 120 -14.15 -5.25 -3.84
N THR A 121 -14.06 -4.39 -4.86
CA THR A 121 -13.90 -4.77 -6.27
C THR A 121 -12.49 -4.33 -6.72
N PRO A 122 -11.52 -5.26 -6.77
CA PRO A 122 -10.12 -4.89 -6.98
C PRO A 122 -9.82 -4.51 -8.44
N LEU A 123 -8.83 -3.63 -8.61
CA LEU A 123 -8.28 -3.23 -9.91
C LEU A 123 -7.56 -4.40 -10.61
N HIS A 124 -6.77 -5.16 -9.87
CA HIS A 124 -6.00 -6.30 -10.37
C HIS A 124 -6.50 -7.62 -9.77
N PRO A 125 -6.28 -8.76 -10.42
CA PRO A 125 -6.57 -10.07 -9.83
C PRO A 125 -5.83 -10.26 -8.49
N PRO A 126 -6.47 -10.86 -7.47
CA PRO A 126 -5.87 -11.05 -6.14
C PRO A 126 -4.52 -11.79 -6.14
N VAL A 127 -4.31 -12.73 -7.07
CA VAL A 127 -3.02 -13.43 -7.24
C VAL A 127 -1.84 -12.47 -7.52
N LEU A 128 -2.13 -11.28 -8.05
CA LEU A 128 -1.16 -10.20 -8.21
C LEU A 128 -1.20 -9.23 -7.02
N SER A 129 -2.34 -8.59 -6.78
CA SER A 129 -2.43 -7.46 -5.82
C SER A 129 -2.29 -7.88 -4.36
N GLU A 130 -2.72 -9.09 -4.00
CA GLU A 130 -2.74 -9.57 -2.61
C GLU A 130 -1.67 -10.64 -2.37
N GLN A 131 -0.86 -10.96 -3.38
CA GLN A 131 0.17 -11.99 -3.29
C GLN A 131 1.46 -11.58 -4.00
N ALA A 132 1.54 -11.70 -5.33
CA ALA A 132 2.81 -11.61 -6.07
C ALA A 132 3.46 -10.22 -6.00
N ALA A 133 2.66 -9.15 -5.95
CA ALA A 133 3.13 -7.78 -5.83
C ALA A 133 3.09 -7.26 -4.38
N SER A 134 2.17 -7.74 -3.56
CA SER A 134 2.00 -7.25 -2.19
C SER A 134 3.25 -7.43 -1.34
N LEU A 135 3.63 -6.38 -0.61
CA LEU A 135 4.79 -6.32 0.29
C LEU A 135 4.56 -7.03 1.63
N LEU A 136 3.99 -8.24 1.57
CA LEU A 136 3.75 -9.11 2.73
C LEU A 136 5.06 -9.39 3.50
N ALA A 137 4.93 -9.54 4.82
CA ALA A 137 6.07 -9.81 5.69
C ALA A 137 6.83 -11.09 5.30
N ASP A 138 8.15 -11.01 5.39
CA ASP A 138 9.15 -12.04 5.09
C ASP A 138 9.16 -12.58 3.66
N GLN A 139 8.45 -11.92 2.73
CA GLN A 139 8.42 -12.31 1.33
C GLN A 139 9.26 -11.35 0.47
N VAL A 140 10.06 -11.93 -0.43
CA VAL A 140 10.85 -11.14 -1.38
C VAL A 140 9.94 -10.69 -2.53
N ARG A 141 9.89 -9.38 -2.76
CA ARG A 141 8.94 -8.74 -3.67
C ARG A 141 9.58 -7.63 -4.50
N PRO A 142 9.11 -7.43 -5.75
CA PRO A 142 9.60 -6.35 -6.58
C PRO A 142 9.00 -5.01 -6.11
N ALA A 143 9.82 -3.98 -6.05
CA ALA A 143 9.38 -2.65 -5.67
C ALA A 143 10.11 -1.56 -6.45
N HIS A 144 9.44 -0.43 -6.62
CA HIS A 144 10.08 0.85 -6.85
C HIS A 144 10.56 1.38 -5.50
N LEU A 145 11.86 1.32 -5.25
CA LEU A 145 12.47 1.76 -4.01
C LEU A 145 12.95 3.21 -4.14
N TRP A 146 12.32 4.08 -3.37
CA TRP A 146 12.73 5.47 -3.23
C TRP A 146 13.70 5.61 -2.07
N ARG A 147 14.79 6.36 -2.29
CA ARG A 147 15.63 6.93 -1.23
C ARG A 147 15.35 8.41 -1.17
N ILE A 148 14.81 8.88 -0.06
CA ILE A 148 14.47 10.28 0.14
C ILE A 148 15.32 10.81 1.29
N GLY A 149 16.29 11.67 0.98
CA GLY A 149 17.04 12.39 1.99
C GLY A 149 16.24 13.57 2.54
N LEU A 150 16.30 13.77 3.86
CA LEU A 150 15.72 14.90 4.57
C LEU A 150 16.81 15.57 5.41
N ASP A 151 16.81 16.90 5.49
CA ASP A 151 17.65 17.62 6.46
C ASP A 151 17.05 17.60 7.88
N ALA A 152 17.68 18.30 8.81
CA ALA A 152 17.28 18.32 10.22
C ALA A 152 15.90 18.99 10.43
N GLU A 153 15.51 19.88 9.52
CA GLU A 153 14.24 20.58 9.50
C GLU A 153 13.19 19.83 8.66
N GLY A 154 13.53 18.65 8.14
CA GLY A 154 12.66 17.82 7.32
C GLY A 154 12.47 18.32 5.90
N GLN A 155 13.28 19.26 5.40
CA GLN A 155 13.25 19.68 3.99
C GLN A 155 13.79 18.58 3.08
N LEU A 156 13.32 18.56 1.83
CA LEU A 156 13.76 17.57 0.86
C LEU A 156 15.20 17.84 0.40
N GLY A 157 16.04 16.83 0.55
CA GLY A 157 17.37 16.76 -0.05
C GLY A 157 17.39 15.92 -1.33
N GLN A 158 18.43 15.09 -1.48
CA GLN A 158 18.57 14.20 -2.63
C GLN A 158 17.50 13.10 -2.63
N VAL A 159 16.86 12.91 -3.78
CA VAL A 159 15.88 11.84 -4.01
C VAL A 159 16.36 10.97 -5.17
N SER A 160 16.26 9.66 -5.01
CA SER A 160 16.49 8.69 -6.09
C SER A 160 15.46 7.58 -6.05
N VAL A 161 15.20 6.96 -7.20
CA VAL A 161 14.32 5.79 -7.32
C VAL A 161 15.03 4.73 -8.17
N GLU A 162 14.93 3.48 -7.74
CA GLU A 162 15.44 2.32 -8.48
C GLU A 162 14.44 1.16 -8.40
N ARG A 163 14.55 0.21 -9.35
CA ARG A 163 13.80 -1.05 -9.23
C ARG A 163 14.61 -2.02 -8.37
N ALA A 164 14.00 -2.50 -7.30
CA ALA A 164 14.65 -3.36 -6.32
C ALA A 164 13.82 -4.60 -5.99
N MET A 165 14.49 -5.66 -5.54
CA MET A 165 13.87 -6.73 -4.77
C MET A 165 14.00 -6.37 -3.29
N VAL A 166 12.89 -6.35 -2.57
CA VAL A 166 12.83 -5.98 -1.17
C VAL A 166 12.20 -7.07 -0.34
N ARG A 167 12.39 -7.04 0.98
CA ARG A 167 11.70 -7.91 1.93
C ARG A 167 11.17 -7.08 3.08
N SER A 168 9.84 -6.95 3.18
CA SER A 168 9.22 -6.41 4.39
C SER A 168 9.49 -7.34 5.55
N ARG A 169 9.89 -6.81 6.70
CA ARG A 169 10.20 -7.58 7.92
C ARG A 169 8.98 -7.74 8.81
N GLU A 170 8.10 -6.77 8.79
CA GLU A 170 6.91 -6.74 9.64
C GLU A 170 5.73 -6.09 8.90
N GLN A 171 4.55 -6.65 9.14
CA GLN A 171 3.27 -6.05 8.78
C GLN A 171 2.65 -5.54 10.08
N LEU A 172 2.52 -4.21 10.22
CA LEU A 172 1.94 -3.58 11.41
C LEU A 172 0.56 -3.04 11.10
N THR A 173 -0.34 -3.11 12.08
CA THR A 173 -1.53 -2.27 12.05
C THR A 173 -1.22 -0.85 12.54
N TYR A 174 -2.04 0.13 12.19
CA TYR A 174 -1.93 1.48 12.77
C TYR A 174 -1.96 1.47 14.31
N VAL A 175 -2.79 0.62 14.91
CA VAL A 175 -2.94 0.53 16.38
C VAL A 175 -1.67 -0.06 16.99
N GLU A 176 -1.09 -1.09 16.39
CA GLU A 176 0.16 -1.68 16.87
C GLU A 176 1.34 -0.74 16.71
N ALA A 177 1.48 -0.08 15.56
CA ALA A 177 2.52 0.91 15.32
C ALA A 177 2.46 2.04 16.37
N GLN A 178 1.27 2.60 16.59
CA GLN A 178 1.05 3.65 17.59
C GLN A 178 1.39 3.16 19.00
N ARG A 179 0.90 1.98 19.39
CA ARG A 179 1.19 1.39 20.71
C ARG A 179 2.69 1.24 20.96
N ARG A 180 3.42 0.69 19.99
CA ARG A 180 4.88 0.48 20.11
C ARG A 180 5.65 1.80 20.21
N ILE A 181 5.20 2.84 19.51
CA ILE A 181 5.78 4.18 19.61
C ILE A 181 5.53 4.77 21.01
N ASP A 182 4.32 4.62 21.53
CA ASP A 182 3.92 5.23 22.81
C ASP A 182 4.54 4.52 24.03
N ASP A 183 4.67 3.20 23.99
CA ASP A 183 5.24 2.40 25.09
C ASP A 183 6.77 2.25 25.01
N GLY A 184 7.40 2.79 23.96
CA GLY A 184 8.85 2.76 23.76
C GLY A 184 9.40 1.42 23.28
N SER A 185 8.55 0.49 22.83
CA SER A 185 8.96 -0.80 22.26
C SER A 185 9.16 -0.78 20.73
N ALA A 186 8.95 0.36 20.08
CA ALA A 186 9.22 0.54 18.64
C ALA A 186 10.70 0.31 18.30
N SER A 187 10.96 -0.24 17.11
CA SER A 187 12.31 -0.23 16.54
C SER A 187 12.78 1.21 16.30
N ASP A 188 14.10 1.42 16.23
CA ASP A 188 14.67 2.76 15.98
C ASP A 188 14.04 3.43 14.76
N GLY A 189 13.89 2.69 13.66
CA GLY A 189 13.25 3.19 12.45
C GLY A 189 11.77 3.53 12.63
N LEU A 190 10.99 2.68 13.31
CA LEU A 190 9.57 2.97 13.57
C LEU A 190 9.40 4.18 14.50
N ALA A 191 10.28 4.34 15.49
CA ALA A 191 10.25 5.48 16.41
C ALA A 191 10.49 6.83 15.69
N LEU A 192 11.29 6.85 14.62
CA LEU A 192 11.53 8.04 13.80
C LEU A 192 10.28 8.53 13.05
N LEU A 193 9.25 7.68 12.86
CA LEU A 193 8.04 8.05 12.14
C LEU A 193 7.36 9.29 12.75
N LYS A 194 7.35 9.39 14.09
CA LYS A 194 6.79 10.53 14.80
C LYS A 194 7.56 11.82 14.53
N GLU A 195 8.89 11.78 14.65
CA GLU A 195 9.77 12.94 14.45
C GLU A 195 9.72 13.42 13.00
N ILE A 196 9.92 12.51 12.04
CA ILE A 196 9.86 12.81 10.61
C ILE A 196 8.46 13.30 10.22
N GLY A 197 7.39 12.64 10.67
CA GLY A 197 6.01 13.03 10.39
C GLY A 197 5.71 14.47 10.82
N GLN A 198 6.09 14.84 12.05
CA GLN A 198 5.89 16.19 12.59
C GLN A 198 6.67 17.25 11.81
N LEU A 199 7.91 16.97 11.42
CA LEU A 199 8.69 17.88 10.57
C LEU A 199 8.03 18.05 9.20
N ARG A 200 7.56 16.96 8.57
CA ARG A 200 6.89 16.99 7.27
C ARG A 200 5.57 17.75 7.31
N GLU A 201 4.80 17.64 8.39
CA GLU A 201 3.60 18.45 8.62
C GLU A 201 3.94 19.95 8.74
N GLN A 202 5.03 20.31 9.42
CA GLN A 202 5.46 21.71 9.51
C GLN A 202 5.90 22.26 8.14
N VAL A 203 6.64 21.46 7.36
CA VAL A 203 6.98 21.79 5.98
C VAL A 203 5.71 21.99 5.15
N GLU A 204 4.72 21.11 5.28
CA GLU A 204 3.41 21.24 4.62
C GLU A 204 2.72 22.57 4.94
N VAL A 205 2.66 22.93 6.21
CA VAL A 205 2.05 24.19 6.66
C VAL A 205 2.81 25.38 6.08
N SER A 206 4.15 25.37 6.13
CA SER A 206 4.97 26.47 5.61
C SER A 206 4.82 26.71 4.11
N ARG A 207 4.53 25.66 3.32
CA ARG A 207 4.26 25.78 1.88
C ARG A 207 2.81 26.18 1.56
N GLY A 208 1.98 26.41 2.57
CA GLY A 208 0.56 26.76 2.42
C GLY A 208 -0.33 25.55 2.14
N GLY A 209 0.11 24.35 2.53
CA GLY A 209 -0.69 23.13 2.44
C GLY A 209 -1.93 23.19 3.32
N ILE A 210 -3.02 22.59 2.84
CA ILE A 210 -4.32 22.59 3.53
C ILE A 210 -4.73 21.14 3.77
N SER A 211 -4.95 20.78 5.04
CA SER A 211 -5.56 19.51 5.43
C SER A 211 -7.07 19.68 5.61
N LEU A 212 -7.85 19.05 4.74
CA LEU A 212 -9.30 19.01 4.84
C LEU A 212 -9.71 17.80 5.69
N ASN A 213 -9.78 18.01 7.00
CA ASN A 213 -10.26 16.98 7.94
C ASN A 213 -11.79 16.91 7.87
N LEU A 214 -12.31 16.28 6.80
CA LEU A 214 -13.73 15.99 6.68
C LEU A 214 -14.09 14.82 7.62
N PRO A 215 -15.23 14.87 8.33
CA PRO A 215 -15.73 13.71 9.04
C PRO A 215 -16.11 12.62 8.02
N GLU A 216 -15.65 11.39 8.28
CA GLU A 216 -16.10 10.18 7.59
C GLU A 216 -17.46 9.71 8.11
#